data_AF-A0A1C3X2S6-F1
#
_entry.id   AF-A0A1C3X2S6-F1
#
_cell.length_a   1.000
_cell.length_b   1.000
_cell.length_c   1.000
_cell.angle_alpha   90.00
_cell.angle_beta   90.00
_cell.angle_gamma   90.00
#
_symmetry.space_group_name_H-M   'P 1'
#
loop_
_entity.id
_entity.type
_entity.pdbx_description
1 polymer ?
#
loop_
_entity_poly.entity_id
_entity_poly.type
_entity_poly.pdbx_seq_one_letter_code
_entity_poly.pdbx_strand_id
1 'polypeptide(L)'
;MFNFDGFSDYLPDLVLGTITSLELTMWIMLISLPCGLLLALAKVGRSKLLRVLASAYIEIIRGTPALLQLFYIYFVLPAFGIRLNPFMAGVIGLSINCSAYLSEVYRAGIVAVPKGQVEAAKASMSNGSRRPIPAAISISLSAAAMPASPVTPIRRNA
;
A
#
# COMPACT_ATOMS: atom_id res chain seq x y z
N MET A 1 -30.63 -25.94 -18.58
CA MET A 1 -29.98 -24.78 -19.22
C MET A 1 -28.52 -24.62 -18.80
N PHE A 2 -28.09 -25.14 -17.64
CA PHE A 2 -26.67 -25.39 -17.36
C PHE A 2 -26.33 -26.85 -17.69
N ASN A 3 -25.23 -27.08 -18.40
CA ASN A 3 -24.68 -28.39 -18.70
C ASN A 3 -23.26 -28.45 -18.10
N PHE A 4 -22.99 -29.48 -17.31
CA PHE A 4 -21.73 -29.66 -16.58
C PHE A 4 -20.90 -30.81 -17.16
N ASP A 5 -21.32 -31.38 -18.29
CA ASP A 5 -20.61 -32.45 -18.96
C ASP A 5 -19.28 -31.89 -19.49
N GLY A 6 -18.18 -32.60 -19.22
CA GLY A 6 -16.83 -32.17 -19.61
C GLY A 6 -16.20 -31.11 -18.70
N PHE A 7 -16.79 -30.77 -17.54
CA PHE A 7 -16.17 -29.84 -16.58
C PHE A 7 -14.76 -30.30 -16.14
N SER A 8 -14.58 -31.62 -15.96
CA SER A 8 -13.29 -32.22 -15.61
C SER A 8 -12.18 -31.89 -16.60
N ASP A 9 -12.53 -31.67 -17.86
CA ASP A 9 -11.57 -31.46 -18.94
C ASP A 9 -10.97 -30.04 -18.87
N TYR A 10 -11.68 -29.10 -18.24
CA TYR A 10 -11.21 -27.72 -18.01
C TYR A 10 -10.47 -27.55 -16.68
N LEU A 11 -10.53 -28.53 -15.76
CA LEU A 11 -9.84 -28.43 -14.46
C LEU A 11 -8.33 -28.14 -14.59
N PRO A 12 -7.57 -28.77 -15.51
CA PRO A 12 -6.15 -28.49 -15.67
C PRO A 12 -5.88 -27.02 -16.03
N ASP A 13 -6.66 -26.45 -16.96
CA ASP A 13 -6.51 -25.06 -17.39
C ASP A 13 -6.88 -24.07 -16.29
N LEU A 14 -7.92 -24.39 -15.50
CA LEU A 14 -8.31 -23.58 -14.34
C LEU A 14 -7.24 -23.60 -13.24
N VAL A 15 -6.63 -24.76 -12.98
CA VAL A 15 -5.50 -24.87 -12.04
C VAL A 15 -4.31 -24.05 -12.53
N LEU A 16 -3.97 -24.16 -13.81
CA LEU A 16 -2.90 -23.38 -14.40
C LEU A 16 -3.17 -21.87 -14.28
N GLY A 17 -4.37 -21.41 -14.63
CA GLY A 17 -4.76 -20.01 -14.49
C GLY A 17 -4.73 -19.51 -13.04
N THR A 18 -5.09 -20.37 -12.09
CA THR A 18 -5.00 -20.07 -10.66
C THR A 18 -3.55 -19.88 -10.22
N ILE A 19 -2.66 -20.79 -10.63
CA ILE A 19 -1.22 -20.70 -10.31
C ILE A 19 -0.63 -19.42 -10.91
N THR A 20 -0.89 -19.12 -12.18
CA THR A 20 -0.41 -17.89 -12.83
C THR A 20 -0.93 -16.65 -12.11
N SER A 21 -2.19 -16.65 -11.66
CA SER A 21 -2.77 -15.53 -10.91
C SER A 21 -2.08 -15.31 -9.56
N LEU A 22 -1.74 -16.40 -8.85
CA LEU A 22 -0.99 -16.34 -7.60
C LEU A 22 0.43 -15.82 -7.83
N GLU A 23 1.14 -16.35 -8.83
CA GLU A 23 2.49 -15.87 -9.18
C GLU A 23 2.48 -14.38 -9.54
N LEU A 24 1.52 -13.95 -10.37
CA LEU A 24 1.36 -12.56 -10.75
C LEU A 24 1.13 -11.67 -9.51
N THR A 25 0.24 -12.10 -8.62
CA THR A 25 -0.08 -11.38 -7.38
C THR A 25 1.14 -11.26 -6.47
N MET A 26 1.93 -12.32 -6.33
CA MET A 26 3.15 -12.32 -5.52
C MET A 26 4.15 -11.28 -6.03
N TRP A 27 4.39 -11.23 -7.34
CA TRP A 27 5.27 -10.22 -7.94
C TRP A 27 4.72 -8.81 -7.79
N ILE A 28 3.42 -8.62 -8.00
CA ILE A 28 2.77 -7.31 -7.84
C ILE A 28 2.94 -6.81 -6.41
N MET A 29 2.69 -7.66 -5.40
CA MET A 29 2.84 -7.29 -3.99
C MET A 29 4.29 -6.98 -3.65
N LEU A 30 5.23 -7.82 -4.09
CA LEU A 30 6.65 -7.64 -3.82
C LEU A 30 7.18 -6.27 -4.28
N ILE A 31 6.67 -5.75 -5.40
CA ILE A 31 7.05 -4.43 -5.93
C ILE A 31 6.19 -3.32 -5.33
N SER A 32 4.87 -3.53 -5.22
CA SER A 32 3.93 -2.48 -4.81
C SER A 32 4.08 -2.09 -3.34
N LEU A 33 4.35 -3.05 -2.46
CA LEU A 33 4.55 -2.81 -1.02
C LEU A 33 5.68 -1.79 -0.77
N PRO A 34 6.93 -2.02 -1.22
CA PRO A 34 8.01 -1.06 -1.02
C PRO A 34 7.77 0.25 -1.78
N CYS A 35 7.30 0.21 -3.04
CA CYS A 35 7.05 1.42 -3.81
C CYS A 35 5.96 2.30 -3.16
N GLY A 36 4.86 1.70 -2.72
CA GLY A 36 3.77 2.40 -2.04
C GLY A 36 4.24 3.01 -0.71
N LEU A 37 5.09 2.29 0.04
CA LEU A 37 5.66 2.81 1.28
C LEU A 37 6.57 4.03 1.01
N LEU A 38 7.45 3.95 0.02
CA LEU A 38 8.32 5.07 -0.36
C LEU A 38 7.52 6.31 -0.79
N LEU A 39 6.46 6.11 -1.58
CA LEU A 39 5.55 7.20 -1.99
C LEU A 39 4.82 7.82 -0.80
N ALA A 40 4.35 7.01 0.16
CA ALA A 40 3.70 7.49 1.37
C ALA A 40 4.66 8.33 2.23
N LEU A 41 5.89 7.84 2.42
CA LEU A 41 6.93 8.56 3.16
C LEU A 41 7.32 9.86 2.46
N ALA A 42 7.41 9.87 1.12
CA ALA A 42 7.63 11.09 0.35
C ALA A 42 6.52 12.13 0.55
N LYS A 43 5.25 11.71 0.65
CA LYS A 43 4.12 12.61 0.92
C LYS A 43 4.14 13.20 2.34
N VAL A 44 4.41 12.38 3.36
CA VAL A 44 4.43 12.83 4.76
C VAL A 44 5.72 13.57 5.12
N GLY A 45 6.79 13.33 4.37
CA GLY A 45 8.11 13.91 4.58
C GLY A 45 8.15 15.45 4.48
N ARG A 46 9.26 16.02 4.91
CA ARG A 46 9.46 17.49 4.98
C ARG A 46 9.77 18.14 3.62
N SER A 47 10.31 17.39 2.67
CA SER A 47 10.71 17.94 1.37
C SER A 47 9.49 18.28 0.52
N LYS A 48 9.32 19.58 0.20
CA LYS A 48 8.20 20.07 -0.62
C LYS A 48 8.24 19.49 -2.03
N LEU A 49 9.43 19.35 -2.63
CA LEU A 49 9.58 18.80 -3.98
C LEU A 49 9.13 17.34 -4.05
N LEU A 50 9.63 16.48 -3.16
CA LEU A 50 9.24 15.06 -3.12
C LEU A 50 7.75 14.88 -2.88
N ARG A 51 7.17 15.70 -1.99
CA ARG A 51 5.73 15.65 -1.72
C ARG A 51 4.91 15.98 -2.97
N VAL A 52 5.28 17.03 -3.71
CA VAL A 52 4.56 17.43 -4.93
C VAL A 52 4.70 16.35 -6.01
N LEU A 53 5.90 15.83 -6.24
CA LEU A 53 6.12 14.77 -7.23
C LEU A 53 5.35 13.49 -6.89
N ALA A 54 5.40 13.06 -5.62
CA ALA A 54 4.65 11.88 -5.17
C ALA A 54 3.13 12.10 -5.30
N SER A 55 2.61 13.26 -4.89
CA SER A 55 1.19 13.58 -5.07
C SER A 55 0.77 13.57 -6.53
N ALA A 56 1.54 14.21 -7.42
CA ALA A 56 1.23 14.22 -8.85
C ALA A 56 1.22 12.81 -9.45
N TYR A 57 2.23 11.98 -9.14
CA TYR A 57 2.25 10.57 -9.54
C TYR A 57 0.99 9.83 -9.05
N ILE A 58 0.67 9.93 -7.76
CA ILE A 58 -0.47 9.22 -7.15
C ILE A 58 -1.80 9.65 -7.78
N GLU A 59 -1.98 10.96 -7.99
CA GLU A 59 -3.21 11.52 -8.58
C GLU A 59 -3.39 11.08 -10.04
N ILE A 60 -2.31 11.08 -10.84
CA ILE A 60 -2.36 10.61 -12.24
C ILE A 60 -2.68 9.12 -12.30
N ILE A 61 -1.98 8.30 -11.51
CA ILE A 61 -2.14 6.84 -11.55
C ILE A 61 -3.51 6.41 -11.02
N ARG A 62 -4.03 7.05 -9.96
CA ARG A 62 -5.37 6.74 -9.43
C ARG A 62 -6.50 7.39 -10.23
N GLY A 63 -6.20 8.45 -10.99
CA GLY A 63 -7.13 9.12 -11.90
C GLY A 63 -7.23 8.45 -13.27
N THR A 64 -6.36 7.48 -13.59
CA THR A 64 -6.36 6.75 -14.87
C THR A 64 -6.83 5.30 -14.67
N PRO A 65 -7.68 4.76 -15.56
CA PRO A 65 -8.11 3.36 -15.46
C PRO A 65 -6.93 2.38 -15.52
N ALA A 66 -6.89 1.38 -14.64
CA ALA A 66 -5.83 0.37 -14.65
C ALA A 66 -5.74 -0.35 -16.00
N LEU A 67 -6.88 -0.67 -16.62
CA LEU A 67 -6.93 -1.29 -17.95
C LEU A 67 -6.22 -0.42 -19.02
N LEU A 68 -6.37 0.90 -18.94
CA LEU A 68 -5.69 1.83 -19.85
C LEU A 68 -4.17 1.79 -19.64
N GLN A 69 -3.71 1.73 -18.39
CA GLN A 69 -2.28 1.61 -18.06
C GLN A 69 -1.68 0.32 -18.64
N LEU A 70 -2.35 -0.82 -18.45
CA LEU A 70 -1.95 -2.09 -19.05
C LEU A 70 -1.94 -2.03 -20.58
N PHE A 71 -2.98 -1.45 -21.18
CA PHE A 71 -3.07 -1.30 -22.64
C PHE A 71 -1.88 -0.52 -23.20
N TYR A 72 -1.54 0.62 -22.58
CA TYR A 72 -0.39 1.41 -23.01
C TYR A 72 0.93 0.65 -22.85
N ILE A 73 1.13 -0.02 -21.72
CA ILE A 73 2.37 -0.77 -21.46
C ILE A 73 2.54 -1.93 -22.45
N TYR A 74 1.46 -2.63 -22.80
CA TYR A 74 1.56 -3.80 -23.67
C TYR A 74 1.51 -3.45 -25.17
N PHE A 75 0.64 -2.53 -25.59
CA PHE A 75 0.40 -2.24 -27.01
C PHE A 75 1.08 -0.97 -27.53
N VAL A 76 1.29 0.04 -26.69
CA VAL A 76 1.87 1.32 -27.13
C VAL A 76 3.40 1.33 -26.97
N LEU A 77 3.92 0.77 -25.87
CA LEU A 77 5.35 0.68 -25.59
C LEU A 77 6.20 0.00 -26.70
N PRO A 78 5.69 -1.02 -27.43
CA PRO A 78 6.38 -1.59 -28.58
C PRO A 78 6.70 -0.59 -29.70
N ALA A 79 5.91 0.47 -29.87
CA ALA A 79 6.19 1.54 -30.84
C ALA A 79 7.47 2.33 -30.49
N PHE A 80 7.88 2.29 -29.21
CA PHE A 80 9.12 2.88 -28.71
C PHE A 80 10.26 1.86 -28.60
N GLY A 81 10.09 0.65 -29.17
CA GLY A 81 11.10 -0.42 -29.16
C GLY A 81 11.11 -1.31 -27.91
N ILE A 82 10.23 -1.06 -26.93
CA ILE A 82 10.16 -1.85 -25.70
C ILE A 82 9.03 -2.88 -25.83
N ARG A 83 9.40 -4.16 -25.95
CA ARG A 83 8.45 -5.27 -26.06
C ARG A 83 8.43 -6.09 -24.79
N LEU A 84 7.30 -6.14 -24.12
CA LEU A 84 7.09 -6.92 -22.91
C LEU A 84 6.18 -8.11 -23.21
N ASN A 85 6.44 -9.25 -22.57
CA ASN A 85 5.47 -10.34 -22.57
C ASN A 85 4.25 -9.95 -21.71
N PRO A 86 3.09 -10.61 -21.90
CA PRO A 86 1.86 -10.26 -21.16
C PRO A 86 2.03 -10.32 -19.64
N PHE A 87 2.80 -11.29 -19.14
CA PHE A 87 3.05 -11.45 -17.71
C PHE A 87 3.78 -10.23 -17.13
N MET A 88 4.89 -9.81 -17.74
CA MET A 88 5.67 -8.64 -17.31
C MET A 88 4.89 -7.34 -17.45
N ALA A 89 4.11 -7.17 -18.53
CA ALA A 89 3.24 -6.02 -18.69
C ALA A 89 2.18 -5.96 -17.57
N GLY A 90 1.63 -7.12 -17.20
CA GLY A 90 0.73 -7.28 -16.06
C GLY A 90 1.39 -6.89 -14.74
N VAL A 91 2.56 -7.45 -14.44
CA VAL A 91 3.32 -7.13 -13.22
C VAL A 91 3.59 -5.63 -13.15
N ILE A 92 4.18 -5.03 -14.17
CA ILE A 92 4.57 -3.61 -14.14
C ILE A 92 3.34 -2.70 -14.04
N GLY A 93 2.34 -2.91 -14.90
CA GLY A 93 1.16 -2.05 -14.95
C GLY A 93 0.35 -2.12 -13.66
N LEU A 94 0.12 -3.33 -13.15
CA LEU A 94 -0.61 -3.51 -11.89
C LEU A 94 0.21 -3.07 -10.68
N SER A 95 1.54 -3.25 -10.67
CA SER A 95 2.39 -2.74 -9.59
C SER A 95 2.38 -1.22 -9.49
N ILE A 96 2.46 -0.53 -10.63
CA ILE A 96 2.33 0.93 -10.69
C ILE A 96 1.00 1.35 -10.07
N ASN A 97 -0.10 0.73 -10.52
CA ASN A 97 -1.44 1.01 -10.03
C ASN A 97 -1.55 0.75 -8.51
N CYS A 98 -1.23 -0.47 -8.06
CA CYS A 98 -1.30 -0.88 -6.66
C CYS A 98 -0.43 -0.02 -5.75
N SER A 99 0.78 0.36 -6.16
CA SER A 99 1.67 1.19 -5.34
C SER A 99 1.07 2.56 -5.03
N ALA A 100 0.35 3.17 -5.98
CA ALA A 100 -0.32 4.46 -5.76
C ALA A 100 -1.47 4.34 -4.76
N TYR A 101 -2.32 3.29 -4.86
CA TYR A 101 -3.37 3.05 -3.87
C TYR A 101 -2.82 2.72 -2.49
N LEU A 102 -1.81 1.87 -2.44
CA LEU A 102 -1.19 1.45 -1.19
C LEU A 102 -0.49 2.61 -0.48
N SER A 103 0.05 3.57 -1.24
CA SER A 103 0.63 4.78 -0.65
C SER A 103 -0.38 5.59 0.18
N GLU A 104 -1.66 5.62 -0.21
CA GLU A 104 -2.71 6.28 0.58
C GLU A 104 -3.09 5.48 1.82
N VAL A 105 -3.11 4.14 1.70
CA VAL A 105 -3.35 3.26 2.86
C VAL A 105 -2.25 3.45 3.90
N TYR A 106 -0.98 3.44 3.48
CA TYR A 106 0.14 3.70 4.38
C TYR A 106 0.10 5.11 4.97
N ARG A 107 -0.17 6.13 4.15
CA ARG A 107 -0.28 7.52 4.63
C ARG A 107 -1.39 7.66 5.66
N ALA A 108 -2.56 7.05 5.41
CA ALA A 108 -3.66 7.05 6.36
C ALA A 108 -3.27 6.35 7.67
N GLY A 109 -2.58 5.20 7.59
CA GLY A 109 -2.05 4.51 8.76
C GLY A 109 -1.04 5.33 9.56
N ILE A 110 -0.11 6.03 8.88
CA ILE A 110 0.88 6.92 9.53
C ILE A 110 0.19 8.08 10.24
N VAL A 111 -0.78 8.72 9.60
CA VAL A 111 -1.49 9.89 10.14
C VAL A 111 -2.48 9.50 11.25
N ALA A 112 -2.96 8.25 11.27
CA ALA A 112 -3.87 7.75 12.31
C ALA A 112 -3.22 7.60 13.69
N VAL A 113 -1.88 7.61 13.78
CA VAL A 113 -1.17 7.50 15.07
C VAL A 113 -1.49 8.72 15.96
N PRO A 114 -2.01 8.52 17.19
CA PRO A 114 -2.35 9.62 18.08
C PRO A 114 -1.14 10.50 18.42
N LYS A 115 -1.33 11.83 18.44
CA LYS A 115 -0.27 12.79 18.78
C LYS A 115 0.40 12.48 20.11
N GLY A 116 -0.36 12.02 21.12
CA GLY A 116 0.19 11.65 22.43
C GLY A 116 1.25 10.54 22.36
N GLN A 117 1.12 9.58 21.45
CA GLN A 117 2.11 8.52 21.23
C GLN A 117 3.38 9.07 20.55
N VAL A 118 3.20 10.00 19.60
CA VAL A 118 4.32 10.66 18.91
C VAL A 118 5.10 11.54 19.89
N GLU A 119 4.43 12.30 20.75
CA GLU A 119 5.09 13.13 21.77
C GLU A 119 5.73 12.30 22.88
N ALA A 120 5.12 11.19 23.31
CA ALA A 120 5.73 10.25 24.26
C ALA A 120 7.03 9.63 23.71
N ALA A 121 7.03 9.23 22.42
CA ALA A 121 8.22 8.71 21.76
C ALA A 121 9.33 9.77 21.67
N LYS A 122 9.00 11.02 21.31
CA LYS A 122 9.96 12.14 21.29
C LYS A 122 10.53 12.44 22.68
N ALA A 123 9.70 12.46 23.70
CA ALA A 123 10.13 12.68 25.09
C ALA A 123 11.07 11.56 25.58
N SER A 124 10.75 10.30 25.25
CA SER A 124 11.59 9.16 25.60
C SER A 124 12.94 9.15 24.87
N MET A 125 13.02 9.69 23.65
CA MET A 125 14.29 9.85 22.92
C MET A 125 15.10 11.08 23.36
N SER A 126 14.43 12.13 23.85
CA SER A 126 15.09 13.38 24.30
C SER A 126 15.77 13.22 25.67
N ASN A 127 15.24 12.36 26.55
CA ASN A 127 15.94 11.96 27.77
C ASN A 127 16.98 10.90 27.40
N GLY A 128 18.27 11.20 27.57
CA GLY A 128 19.43 10.40 27.14
C GLY A 128 19.60 8.98 27.69
N SER A 129 18.52 8.25 28.01
CA SER A 129 18.56 6.81 28.26
C SER A 129 18.84 6.05 26.96
N ARG A 130 20.13 5.88 26.68
CA ARG A 130 20.71 4.92 25.72
C ARG A 130 20.38 3.46 26.11
N ARG A 131 19.10 3.09 26.12
CA ARG A 131 18.68 1.68 26.13
C ARG A 131 17.80 1.45 24.91
N PRO A 132 18.39 1.13 23.75
CA PRO A 132 17.61 0.85 22.57
C PRO A 132 16.97 -0.53 22.74
N ILE A 133 15.72 -0.64 22.29
CA ILE A 133 14.97 -1.86 21.91
C ILE A 133 13.83 -2.32 22.85
N PRO A 134 13.95 -2.55 24.18
CA PRO A 134 12.83 -3.13 24.93
C PRO A 134 11.61 -2.23 25.13
N ALA A 135 11.80 -0.90 25.20
CA ALA A 135 10.72 0.04 25.54
C ALA A 135 9.88 0.49 24.32
N ALA A 136 10.44 0.50 23.11
CA ALA A 136 9.70 0.89 21.91
C ALA A 136 8.70 -0.20 21.46
N ILE A 137 9.03 -1.46 21.72
CA ILE A 137 8.15 -2.61 21.46
C ILE A 137 6.97 -2.62 22.45
N SER A 138 7.21 -2.28 23.72
CA SER A 138 6.15 -2.26 24.75
C SER A 138 5.14 -1.13 24.56
N ILE A 139 5.54 0.03 24.01
CA ILE A 139 4.60 1.13 23.70
C ILE A 139 3.61 0.72 22.59
N SER A 140 4.12 0.04 21.56
CA SER A 140 3.30 -0.43 20.43
C SER A 140 2.32 -1.54 20.85
N LEU A 141 2.75 -2.42 21.77
CA LEU A 141 1.91 -3.50 22.33
C LEU A 141 0.88 -2.98 23.34
N SER A 142 1.21 -1.95 24.13
CA SER A 142 0.30 -1.34 25.12
C SER A 142 -0.81 -0.51 24.48
N ALA A 143 -0.57 0.10 23.31
CA ALA A 143 -1.59 0.83 22.55
C ALA A 143 -2.72 -0.07 22.02
N ALA A 144 -2.45 -1.34 21.76
CA ALA A 144 -3.46 -2.33 21.35
C ALA A 144 -4.32 -2.84 22.51
N ALA A 145 -3.88 -2.65 23.76
CA ALA A 145 -4.53 -3.17 24.97
C ALA A 145 -5.24 -2.08 25.81
N MET A 146 -5.21 -0.81 25.39
CA MET A 146 -5.89 0.26 26.13
C MET A 146 -7.41 0.21 25.89
N PRO A 147 -8.24 -0.03 26.93
CA PRO A 147 -9.68 0.12 26.80
C PRO A 147 -10.02 1.58 26.48
N ALA A 148 -10.97 1.81 25.58
CA ALA A 148 -11.45 3.14 25.23
C ALA A 148 -11.74 3.94 26.51
N SER A 149 -11.07 5.08 26.69
CA SER A 149 -11.29 5.91 27.86
C SER A 149 -12.75 6.40 27.86
N PRO A 150 -13.42 6.46 29.02
CA PRO A 150 -14.77 7.00 29.08
C PRO A 150 -14.70 8.48 28.68
N VAL A 151 -15.47 8.86 27.66
CA VAL A 151 -15.69 10.26 27.31
C VAL A 151 -16.31 10.93 28.55
N THR A 152 -15.54 11.79 29.21
CA THR A 152 -16.02 12.55 30.35
C THR A 152 -17.10 13.51 29.86
N PRO A 153 -18.35 13.41 30.35
CA PRO A 153 -19.38 14.33 29.91
C PRO A 153 -19.03 15.71 30.47
N ILE A 154 -18.86 16.67 29.55
CA ILE A 154 -18.68 18.08 29.88
C ILE A 154 -19.94 18.52 30.64
N ARG A 155 -19.81 18.75 31.96
CA ARG A 155 -20.86 19.39 32.75
C ARG A 155 -21.07 20.80 32.17
N ARG A 156 -22.15 20.97 31.41
CA ARG A 156 -22.75 22.30 31.19
C ARG A 156 -23.34 22.72 32.53
N ASN A 157 -22.65 23.62 33.21
CA ASN A 157 -23.25 24.36 34.32
C ASN A 157 -24.22 25.38 33.71
N ALA A 158 -25.48 25.27 34.13
CA ALA A 158 -26.55 26.24 33.90
C ALA A 158 -26.33 27.48 34.77
#